data_AF-A0A7Y0BPT3-F1
#
_entry.id   AF-A0A7Y0BPT3-F1
#
_cell.length_a   1.000
_cell.length_b   1.000
_cell.length_c   1.000
_cell.angle_alpha   90.00
_cell.angle_beta   90.00
_cell.angle_gamma   90.00
#
_symmetry.space_group_name_H-M   'P 1'
#
loop_
_entity.id
_entity.type
_entity.pdbx_description
1 polymer ?
#
loop_
_entity_poly.entity_id
_entity_poly.type
_entity_poly.pdbx_seq_one_letter_code
_entity_poly.pdbx_strand_id
1 'polypeptide(L)' 'MYVSMNIAHGGFQADQVAFVAALDQAHARSFHSYFTQYVLTDDEAGYIAVDEGDYGALPAGMLDRVIDTIPSKLSDEA' A
#
# COMPACT_ATOMS: atom_id res chain seq x y z
N MET A 1 4.72 33.94 17.21
CA MET A 1 3.72 32.86 17.14
C MET A 1 4.48 31.62 16.68
N TYR A 2 4.86 30.72 17.59
CA TYR A 2 5.60 29.50 17.23
C TYR A 2 4.58 28.37 17.11
N VAL A 3 4.03 28.15 15.91
CA VAL A 3 3.18 26.99 15.66
C VAL A 3 4.08 25.78 15.48
N SER A 4 4.26 25.05 16.57
CA SER A 4 4.17 23.59 16.65
C SER A 4 4.87 22.74 15.57
N MET A 5 6.21 22.80 15.49
CA MET A 5 7.00 21.79 14.79
C MET A 5 6.71 20.35 15.28
N ASN A 6 6.34 20.17 16.56
CA ASN A 6 6.07 18.84 17.13
C ASN A 6 4.79 18.18 16.60
N ILE A 7 3.75 18.96 16.24
CA ILE A 7 2.49 18.39 15.71
C ILE A 7 2.69 17.90 14.28
N ALA A 8 3.41 18.66 13.46
CA ALA A 8 3.74 18.25 12.10
C ALA A 8 4.67 17.01 12.08
N HIS A 9 5.61 16.92 13.02
CA HIS A 9 6.51 15.76 13.13
C HIS A 9 5.77 14.49 13.56
N GLY A 10 4.84 14.60 14.52
CA GLY A 10 4.01 13.47 14.96
C GLY A 10 3.06 12.96 13.86
N GLY A 11 2.50 13.88 13.06
CA GLY A 11 1.68 13.52 11.90
C GLY A 11 2.48 12.78 10.82
N PHE A 12 3.67 13.27 10.47
CA PHE A 12 4.56 12.61 9.50
C PHE A 12 5.00 11.21 9.94
N GLN A 13 5.31 11.03 11.23
CA GLN A 13 5.69 9.72 11.75
C GLN A 13 4.52 8.73 11.72
N ALA A 14 3.31 9.15 12.10
CA ALA A 14 2.14 8.30 12.04
C ALA A 14 1.81 7.87 10.61
N ASP A 15 1.90 8.80 9.65
CA ASP A 15 1.70 8.54 8.22
C ASP A 15 2.73 7.54 7.68
N GLN A 16 4.01 7.74 8.00
CA GLN A 16 5.09 6.83 7.61
C GLN A 16 4.88 5.42 8.18
N VAL A 17 4.44 5.30 9.44
CA VAL A 17 4.16 4.00 10.06
C VAL A 17 2.99 3.29 9.37
N ALA A 18 1.92 4.03 9.03
CA ALA A 18 0.78 3.48 8.30
C ALA A 18 1.19 2.99 6.90
N PHE A 19 2.02 3.76 6.19
CA PHE A 19 2.54 3.37 4.89
C PHE A 19 3.41 2.11 4.96
N VAL A 20 4.33 2.04 5.94
CA VAL A 20 5.17 0.85 6.14
C VAL A 20 4.32 -0.38 6.48
N ALA A 21 3.28 -0.23 7.30
CA ALA A 21 2.37 -1.33 7.61
C ALA A 21 1.64 -1.85 6.35
N ALA A 22 1.21 -0.96 5.46
CA ALA A 22 0.61 -1.35 4.19
C ALA A 22 1.62 -2.06 3.27
N LEU A 23 2.87 -1.59 3.21
CA LEU A 23 3.96 -2.26 2.47
C LEU A 23 4.24 -3.66 3.03
N ASP A 24 4.34 -3.82 4.35
CA ASP A 24 4.58 -5.12 4.99
C ASP A 24 3.42 -6.08 4.68
N GLN A 25 2.18 -5.60 4.68
CA GLN A 25 1.03 -6.40 4.29
C GLN A 25 1.08 -6.79 2.81
N ALA A 26 1.38 -5.86 1.90
CA ALA A 26 1.51 -6.15 0.47
C ALA A 26 2.64 -7.16 0.21
N HIS A 27 3.79 -7.01 0.87
CA HIS A 27 4.87 -7.99 0.82
C HIS A 27 4.45 -9.35 1.36
N ALA A 28 3.78 -9.43 2.52
CA ALA A 28 3.31 -10.68 3.07
C ALA A 28 2.36 -11.41 2.09
N ARG A 29 1.45 -10.68 1.45
CA ARG A 29 0.55 -11.23 0.42
C ARG A 29 1.29 -11.70 -0.83
N SER A 30 2.35 -10.99 -1.25
CA SER A 30 3.13 -11.33 -2.47
C SER A 30 3.82 -12.70 -2.41
N PHE A 31 4.05 -13.24 -1.21
CA PHE A 31 4.61 -14.59 -1.04
C PHE A 31 3.57 -15.71 -1.25
N HIS A 32 2.28 -15.37 -1.27
CA HIS A 32 1.17 -16.32 -1.29
C HIS A 32 0.21 -16.12 -2.46
N SER A 33 0.47 -15.15 -3.34
CA SER A 33 -0.33 -14.85 -4.52
C SER A 33 0.56 -14.85 -5.75
N TYR A 34 0.03 -15.28 -6.90
CA TYR A 34 0.69 -15.16 -8.21
C TYR A 34 0.53 -13.75 -8.80
N PHE A 35 -0.35 -12.93 -8.21
CA PHE A 35 -0.74 -11.63 -8.74
C PHE A 35 0.02 -10.49 -8.06
N THR A 36 0.10 -9.36 -8.75
CA THR A 36 0.73 -8.14 -8.25
C THR A 36 -0.02 -7.62 -7.04
N GLN A 37 0.72 -7.15 -6.03
CA GLN A 37 0.14 -6.49 -4.88
C GLN A 37 0.34 -4.98 -5.03
N TYR A 38 -0.72 -4.21 -4.83
CA TYR A 38 -0.72 -2.76 -4.93
C TYR A 38 -0.86 -2.14 -3.55
N VAL A 39 -0.10 -1.08 -3.28
CA VAL A 39 -0.36 -0.18 -2.15
C VAL A 39 -1.04 1.06 -2.69
N LEU A 40 -2.19 1.40 -2.12
CA LEU A 40 -3.00 2.54 -2.53
C LEU A 40 -3.17 3.53 -1.38
N THR A 41 -3.31 4.80 -1.71
CA THR A 41 -3.88 5.80 -0.81
C THR A 41 -5.40 5.67 -0.78
N ASP A 42 -5.97 5.70 0.41
CA ASP A 42 -7.40 5.70 0.66
C ASP A 42 -7.78 6.87 1.56
N ASP A 43 -8.82 7.61 1.18
CA ASP A 43 -9.22 8.83 1.88
C ASP A 43 -9.77 8.57 3.29
N GLU A 44 -10.24 7.35 3.57
CA GLU A 44 -10.75 6.95 4.89
C GLU A 44 -9.73 6.12 5.67
N ALA A 45 -9.11 5.14 5.02
CA ALA A 45 -8.21 4.18 5.67
C ALA A 45 -6.72 4.57 5.64
N GLY A 46 -6.35 5.64 4.93
CA GLY A 46 -4.96 6.08 4.77
C GLY A 46 -4.23 5.29 3.69
N TYR A 47 -3.68 4.12 4.05
CA TYR A 47 -2.97 3.24 3.11
C TYR A 47 -3.50 1.82 3.18
N ILE A 48 -3.74 1.21 2.02
CA ILE A 48 -4.27 -0.15 1.92
C ILE A 48 -3.45 -1.00 0.95
N ALA A 49 -3.34 -2.29 1.27
CA ALA A 49 -2.71 -3.30 0.41
C ALA A 49 -3.78 -4.15 -0.30
N VAL A 50 -3.79 -4.10 -1.62
CA VAL A 50 -4.76 -4.79 -2.47
C VAL A 50 -4.05 -5.81 -3.36
N ASP A 51 -4.67 -6.98 -3.53
CA ASP A 51 -4.21 -7.99 -4.48
C ASP A 51 -4.96 -7.82 -5.79
N GLU A 52 -4.22 -7.72 -6.89
CA GLU A 52 -4.79 -7.65 -8.24
C GLU A 52 -5.74 -8.81 -8.55
N GLY A 53 -5.44 -10.01 -8.02
CA GLY A 53 -6.24 -11.21 -8.19
C GLY A 53 -7.65 -11.10 -7.60
N ASP A 54 -7.86 -10.26 -6.57
CA ASP A 54 -9.18 -10.03 -5.98
C ASP A 54 -10.12 -9.26 -6.94
N TYR A 55 -9.55 -8.55 -7.90
CA TYR A 55 -10.28 -7.67 -8.82
C TYR A 55 -10.27 -8.18 -10.27
N GLY A 56 -9.41 -9.16 -10.60
CA GLY A 56 -9.16 -9.66 -11.95
C GLY A 56 -8.40 -8.64 -12.81
N ALA A 57 -8.89 -7.41 -12.87
CA ALA A 57 -8.19 -6.22 -13.34
C ALA A 57 -8.51 -5.07 -12.39
N LEU A 58 -7.48 -4.36 -11.92
CA LEU A 58 -7.69 -3.26 -10.99
C LEU A 58 -8.48 -2.13 -11.67
N PRO A 59 -9.59 -1.65 -11.08
CA PRO A 59 -10.37 -0.55 -11.66
C PRO A 59 -9.53 0.72 -11.86
N ALA A 60 -9.79 1.48 -12.92
CA ALA A 60 -8.98 2.67 -13.25
C ALA A 60 -8.88 3.69 -12.09
N GLY A 61 -9.98 3.95 -11.38
CA GLY A 61 -9.97 4.85 -10.22
C GLY A 61 -9.19 4.31 -9.00
N MET A 62 -8.90 3.01 -8.95
CA MET A 62 -7.96 2.45 -7.99
C MET A 62 -6.52 2.59 -8.50
N LEU A 63 -6.28 2.32 -9.79
CA LEU A 63 -4.95 2.51 -10.39
C LEU A 63 -4.40 3.92 -10.19
N ASP A 64 -5.24 4.95 -10.32
CA ASP A 64 -4.84 6.36 -10.11
C ASP A 64 -4.37 6.66 -8.68
N ARG A 65 -4.72 5.80 -7.71
CA ARG A 65 -4.38 5.94 -6.28
C ARG A 65 -3.22 5.02 -5.86
N VAL A 66 -2.66 4.25 -6.80
CA VAL A 66 -1.52 3.37 -6.53
C VAL A 66 -0.28 4.21 -6.28
N ILE A 67 0.38 3.94 -5.16
CA ILE A 67 1.64 4.60 -4.78
C ILE A 67 2.82 3.65 -4.81
N ASP A 68 2.58 2.35 -4.69
CA ASP A 68 3.63 1.32 -4.82
C ASP A 68 3.04 0.04 -5.42
N THR A 69 3.90 -0.71 -6.10
CA THR A 69 3.58 -1.96 -6.80
C THR A 69 4.60 -3.02 -6.43
N ILE A 70 4.13 -4.08 -5.77
CA ILE A 70 4.93 -5.19 -5.32
C ILE A 70 4.68 -6.36 -6.29
N PRO A 71 5.67 -6.78 -7.09
CA PRO A 71 5.52 -7.95 -7.93
C PRO A 71 5.34 -9.21 -7.06
N SER A 72 4.55 -10.16 -7.57
CA SER A 72 4.43 -11.49 -6.97
C SER A 72 5.82 -12.12 -6.83
N LYS A 73 6.05 -12.79 -5.69
CA LYS A 73 7.24 -13.61 -5.47
C LYS A 73 7.01 -15.08 -5.78
N LEU A 74 5.76 -15.46 -6.05
CA LEU A 74 5.41 -16.78 -6.53
C LEU A 74 5.62 -16.79 -8.05
N SER A 75 6.68 -17.48 -8.49
CA SER A 75 6.90 -17.75 -9.92
C SER A 75 6.07 -18.95 -10.35
N ASP A 76 5.42 -18.85 -11.51
CA ASP A 76 4.65 -19.94 -12.13
C ASP A 76 5.56 -20.98 -12.84
N GLU A 77 6.87 -20.74 -12.94
CA GLU A 77 7.81 -21.74 -13.43
C GLU A 77 8.16 -22.76 -12.34
N ALA A 78 7.66 -23.98 -12.51
CA ALA A 78 8.00 -25.18 -11.74
C ALA A 78 9.17 -25.95 -12.39
#